data_AF-A0AA46SUZ6-F1
#
_entry.id   AF-A0AA46SUZ6-F1
#
_cell.length_a   1.000
_cell.length_b   1.000
_cell.length_c   1.000
_cell.angle_alpha   90.00
_cell.angle_beta   90.00
_cell.angle_gamma   90.00
#
_symmetry.space_group_name_H-M   'P 1'
#
loop_
_entity.id
_entity.type
_entity.pdbx_description
1 polymer ?
#
loop_
_entity_poly.entity_id
_entity_poly.type
_entity_poly.pdbx_seq_one_letter_code
_entity_poly.pdbx_strand_id
1 'polypeptide(L)'
;MEQRDRIRKRSTSPQLPHPGLVSSFKWAHARWLGTRCLGALSAIVLSGAVAAAPSLPSGAELLALQKDALRPTYSQCLSKAMQQEARERCVDEEFAYQDGELNRIYRARMAALLSAKERSTLQAAQRQWIAQIYQNRCKLPEQASPAMRLDAKQCRLATTISRLRQLNDPQFVASISAARPITPSPDAGSVAKVFTATGLPDAAGQVAFSLGDLSLQVADAHCRDTGGLLLRCAPATVVVQRQTGKQSIPVPSLVFLNKTADQQDYVAAYRGPIAQQGEESEGLRYTAIVSDINGDGYDDLLLWTDFSGRLGAPAYTYYLFDPKAKRFVKSEKLAQATRGLALSGISGTTLYLWSEEGQCKRTMVTLALHGTTPTRHSSKTLDFCE
;
A
#
# COMPACT_ATOMS: atom_id res chain seq x y z
N MET A 1 42.79 35.38 -40.13
CA MET A 1 43.26 35.19 -38.74
C MET A 1 42.27 35.92 -37.83
N GLU A 2 41.08 35.37 -37.57
CA GLU A 2 40.81 34.13 -36.79
C GLU A 2 41.24 34.36 -35.33
N GLN A 3 40.37 34.36 -34.31
CA GLN A 3 39.24 33.44 -34.08
C GLN A 3 38.25 34.05 -33.07
N ARG A 4 36.95 33.93 -33.39
CA ARG A 4 35.79 34.15 -32.52
C ARG A 4 35.48 32.90 -31.67
N ASP A 5 34.73 33.11 -30.60
CA ASP A 5 33.81 32.17 -29.93
C ASP A 5 34.38 30.94 -29.19
N ARG A 6 34.13 30.89 -27.86
CA ARG A 6 33.20 29.93 -27.20
C ARG A 6 33.32 29.96 -25.68
N ILE A 7 32.38 30.63 -25.02
CA ILE A 7 32.04 30.35 -23.63
C ILE A 7 31.23 29.04 -23.61
N ARG A 8 31.90 27.93 -23.25
CA ARG A 8 31.25 26.63 -23.07
C ARG A 8 30.71 26.55 -21.63
N LYS A 9 29.40 26.72 -21.47
CA LYS A 9 28.64 26.36 -20.25
C LYS A 9 28.92 24.89 -19.90
N ARG A 10 29.53 24.60 -18.76
CA ARG A 10 29.50 23.26 -18.13
C ARG A 10 28.16 23.10 -17.42
N SER A 11 27.21 22.47 -18.09
CA SER A 11 26.07 21.82 -17.44
C SER A 11 26.51 20.43 -17.01
N THR A 12 26.71 20.21 -15.72
CA THR A 12 26.88 18.87 -15.15
C THR A 12 25.60 18.51 -14.43
N SER A 13 24.68 17.86 -15.16
CA SER A 13 23.60 17.09 -14.56
C SER A 13 24.18 15.77 -14.06
N PRO A 14 23.95 15.35 -12.80
CA PRO A 14 24.32 14.01 -12.37
C PRO A 14 23.33 12.99 -12.94
N GLN A 15 23.80 12.18 -13.89
CA GLN A 15 23.13 10.98 -14.37
C GLN A 15 23.26 9.87 -13.33
N LEU A 16 22.15 9.20 -13.00
CA LEU A 16 22.16 7.98 -12.18
C LEU A 16 22.70 6.80 -13.01
N PRO A 17 23.46 5.87 -12.40
CA PRO A 17 24.07 4.75 -13.12
C PRO A 17 23.07 3.63 -13.41
N HIS A 18 23.15 3.06 -14.62
CA HIS A 18 22.52 1.78 -14.99
C HIS A 18 23.34 0.60 -14.44
N PRO A 19 22.72 -0.48 -13.94
CA PRO A 19 23.46 -1.67 -13.54
C PRO A 19 23.73 -2.55 -14.76
N GLY A 20 25.02 -2.70 -15.09
CA GLY A 20 25.53 -3.68 -16.03
C GLY A 20 25.84 -5.01 -15.33
N LEU A 21 25.49 -6.09 -16.03
CA LEU A 21 26.07 -7.45 -16.06
C LEU A 21 27.07 -7.81 -14.94
N VAL A 22 26.68 -8.79 -14.10
CA VAL A 22 27.63 -9.57 -13.30
C VAL A 22 27.43 -11.06 -13.59
N SER A 23 28.44 -11.60 -14.27
CA SER A 23 29.07 -12.91 -14.12
C SER A 23 28.26 -14.06 -13.50
N SER A 24 28.01 -15.06 -14.33
CA SER A 24 27.53 -16.41 -14.03
C SER A 24 28.46 -17.20 -13.09
N PHE A 25 27.96 -17.56 -11.91
CA PHE A 25 28.54 -18.59 -11.05
C PHE A 25 27.87 -19.95 -11.33
N LYS A 26 28.67 -20.93 -11.76
CA LYS A 26 28.27 -22.32 -11.98
C LYS A 26 28.12 -23.04 -10.64
N TRP A 27 26.95 -23.64 -10.39
CA TRP A 27 26.75 -24.59 -9.30
C TRP A 27 27.03 -26.02 -9.79
N ALA A 28 27.90 -26.72 -9.08
CA ALA A 28 28.24 -28.11 -9.33
C ALA A 28 27.10 -29.04 -8.89
N HIS A 29 26.77 -30.02 -9.72
CA HIS A 29 25.81 -31.08 -9.42
C HIS A 29 26.38 -32.08 -8.43
N ALA A 30 25.74 -32.23 -7.27
CA ALA A 30 25.92 -33.41 -6.42
C ALA A 30 24.86 -34.46 -6.77
N ARG A 31 25.31 -35.59 -7.34
CA ARG A 31 24.51 -36.80 -7.55
C ARG A 31 24.23 -37.46 -6.20
N TRP A 32 22.96 -37.68 -5.87
CA TRP A 32 22.57 -38.58 -4.78
C TRP A 32 22.05 -39.89 -5.38
N LEU A 33 22.70 -40.99 -5.02
CA LEU A 33 22.35 -42.35 -5.42
C LEU A 33 21.05 -42.78 -4.72
N GLY A 34 20.16 -43.36 -5.52
CA GLY A 34 18.88 -43.87 -5.06
C GLY A 34 19.01 -45.20 -4.33
N THR A 35 18.20 -45.36 -3.29
CA THR A 35 17.86 -46.66 -2.72
C THR A 35 16.34 -46.79 -2.78
N ARG A 36 15.87 -47.76 -3.57
CA ARG A 36 14.46 -48.10 -3.75
C ARG A 36 13.97 -48.91 -2.55
N CYS A 37 13.00 -48.38 -1.81
CA CYS A 37 12.09 -49.20 -1.00
C CYS A 37 10.70 -49.14 -1.65
N LEU A 38 10.27 -50.26 -2.24
CA LEU A 38 8.88 -50.47 -2.63
C LEU A 38 8.06 -50.71 -1.36
N GLY A 39 7.24 -49.74 -0.98
CA GLY A 39 6.15 -49.89 -0.03
C GLY A 39 4.89 -49.33 -0.65
N ALA A 40 3.92 -50.19 -0.94
CA ALA A 40 2.64 -49.82 -1.50
C ALA A 40 1.83 -49.00 -0.48
N LEU A 41 1.69 -47.69 -0.74
CA LEU A 41 0.79 -46.80 -0.02
C LEU A 41 -0.29 -46.34 -1.01
N SER A 42 -1.52 -46.78 -0.75
CA SER A 42 -2.72 -46.30 -1.43
C SER A 42 -2.80 -44.77 -1.33
N ALA A 43 -2.61 -44.09 -2.46
CA ALA A 43 -2.75 -42.64 -2.55
C ALA A 43 -4.24 -42.28 -2.48
N ILE A 44 -4.70 -41.88 -1.30
CA ILE A 44 -5.92 -41.08 -1.16
C ILE A 44 -5.61 -39.74 -1.83
N VAL A 45 -6.20 -39.52 -3.01
CA VAL A 45 -6.14 -38.23 -3.71
C VAL A 45 -6.99 -37.25 -2.93
N LEU A 46 -6.41 -36.63 -1.90
CA LEU A 46 -6.92 -35.38 -1.36
C LEU A 46 -6.80 -34.34 -2.47
N SER A 47 -7.90 -34.09 -3.16
CA SER A 47 -8.08 -32.93 -4.02
C SER A 47 -8.11 -31.69 -3.13
N GLY A 48 -6.93 -31.30 -2.62
CA GLY A 48 -6.72 -30.00 -2.01
C GLY A 48 -6.82 -28.97 -3.11
N ALA A 49 -7.97 -28.31 -3.23
CA ALA A 49 -8.06 -27.05 -3.95
C ALA A 49 -7.08 -26.09 -3.26
N VAL A 50 -5.90 -25.91 -3.87
CA VAL A 50 -4.99 -24.84 -3.49
C VAL A 50 -5.73 -23.55 -3.83
N ALA A 51 -6.37 -22.95 -2.82
CA ALA A 51 -6.93 -21.62 -2.96
C ALA A 51 -5.80 -20.70 -3.44
N ALA A 52 -5.94 -20.19 -4.66
CA ALA A 52 -4.98 -19.26 -5.22
C ALA A 52 -4.79 -18.10 -4.24
N ALA A 53 -3.53 -17.81 -3.88
CA ALA A 53 -3.23 -16.66 -3.05
C ALA A 53 -3.84 -15.41 -3.70
N PRO A 54 -4.49 -14.51 -2.94
CA PRO A 54 -5.09 -13.31 -3.50
C PRO A 54 -4.04 -12.48 -4.24
N SER A 55 -4.26 -12.25 -5.53
CA SER A 55 -3.37 -11.44 -6.37
C SER A 55 -3.49 -9.96 -6.00
N LEU A 56 -2.35 -9.26 -5.95
CA LEU A 56 -2.33 -7.79 -5.89
C LEU A 56 -3.09 -7.21 -7.10
N PRO A 57 -3.71 -6.02 -6.97
CA PRO A 57 -4.37 -5.37 -8.11
C PRO A 57 -3.37 -5.17 -9.24
N SER A 58 -3.82 -5.47 -10.45
CA SER A 58 -3.03 -5.30 -11.68
C SER A 58 -2.66 -3.83 -11.93
N GLY A 59 -1.62 -3.61 -12.71
CA GLY A 59 -1.25 -2.26 -13.15
C GLY A 59 -2.38 -1.55 -13.91
N ALA A 60 -3.15 -2.28 -14.72
CA ALA A 60 -4.32 -1.75 -15.40
C ALA A 60 -5.40 -1.27 -14.40
N GLU A 61 -5.71 -2.06 -13.38
CA GLU A 61 -6.67 -1.68 -12.33
C GLU A 61 -6.18 -0.47 -11.53
N LEU A 62 -4.89 -0.40 -11.21
CA LEU A 62 -4.31 0.75 -10.52
C LEU A 62 -4.40 2.02 -11.37
N LEU A 63 -4.15 1.91 -12.68
CA LEU A 63 -4.18 3.05 -13.59
C LEU A 63 -5.60 3.58 -13.82
N ALA A 64 -6.61 2.70 -13.81
CA ALA A 64 -8.02 3.09 -13.92
C ALA A 64 -8.45 4.03 -12.78
N LEU A 65 -7.88 3.88 -11.58
CA LEU A 65 -8.11 4.78 -10.44
C LEU A 65 -7.51 6.18 -10.62
N GLN A 66 -6.62 6.33 -11.60
CA GLN A 66 -5.87 7.56 -11.85
C GLN A 66 -6.39 8.35 -13.06
N LYS A 67 -7.55 7.95 -13.62
CA LYS A 67 -8.07 8.47 -14.90
C LYS A 67 -8.07 10.00 -15.00
N ASP A 68 -8.37 10.71 -13.91
CA ASP A 68 -8.51 12.17 -13.91
C ASP A 68 -7.16 12.90 -13.94
N ALA A 69 -6.05 12.20 -13.69
CA ALA A 69 -4.70 12.77 -13.82
C ALA A 69 -4.01 12.42 -15.14
N LEU A 70 -4.63 11.59 -15.99
CA LEU A 70 -4.07 11.24 -17.29
C LEU A 70 -4.36 12.35 -18.29
N ARG A 71 -3.35 12.75 -19.07
CA ARG A 71 -3.55 13.78 -20.09
C ARG A 71 -4.49 13.28 -21.20
N PRO A 72 -5.27 14.17 -21.85
CA PRO A 72 -6.07 13.81 -23.02
C PRO A 72 -5.25 13.17 -24.16
N THR A 73 -3.97 13.51 -24.29
CA THR A 73 -3.06 12.88 -25.26
C THR A 73 -2.86 11.38 -25.00
N TYR A 74 -2.95 10.93 -23.75
CA TYR A 74 -2.86 9.51 -23.40
C TYR A 74 -4.07 8.72 -23.92
N SER A 75 -5.29 9.22 -23.71
CA SER A 75 -6.50 8.55 -24.20
C SER A 75 -6.57 8.57 -25.73
N GLN A 76 -6.15 9.67 -26.37
CA GLN A 76 -6.01 9.75 -27.82
C GLN A 76 -5.00 8.73 -28.36
N CYS A 77 -3.85 8.56 -27.70
CA CYS A 77 -2.86 7.55 -28.07
C CYS A 77 -3.45 6.14 -27.97
N LEU A 78 -4.08 5.81 -26.84
CA LEU A 78 -4.68 4.50 -26.61
C LEU A 78 -5.77 4.17 -27.64
N SER A 79 -6.59 5.15 -28.06
CA SER A 79 -7.63 4.93 -29.06
C SER A 79 -7.10 4.44 -30.42
N LYS A 80 -5.83 4.75 -30.73
CA LYS A 80 -5.14 4.35 -31.96
C LYS A 80 -4.25 3.11 -31.77
N ALA A 81 -4.05 2.68 -30.52
CA ALA A 81 -3.12 1.62 -30.16
C ALA A 81 -3.78 0.22 -30.24
N MET A 82 -3.79 -0.34 -31.45
CA MET A 82 -4.34 -1.69 -31.69
C MET A 82 -3.42 -2.80 -31.18
N GLN A 83 -2.10 -2.64 -31.34
CA GLN A 83 -1.10 -3.62 -30.92
C GLN A 83 -0.58 -3.35 -29.51
N GLN A 84 -0.11 -4.40 -28.84
CA GLN A 84 0.40 -4.33 -27.48
C GLN A 84 1.58 -3.36 -27.34
N GLU A 85 2.52 -3.40 -28.28
CA GLU A 85 3.68 -2.52 -28.30
C GLU A 85 3.27 -1.06 -28.45
N ALA A 86 2.20 -0.78 -29.20
CA ALA A 86 1.67 0.57 -29.33
C ALA A 86 1.05 1.05 -28.00
N ARG A 87 0.36 0.17 -27.27
CA ARG A 87 -0.17 0.48 -25.94
C ARG A 87 0.95 0.72 -24.94
N GLU A 88 2.01 -0.09 -24.98
CA GLU A 88 3.21 0.12 -24.15
C GLU A 88 3.83 1.51 -24.40
N ARG A 89 3.95 1.93 -25.67
CA ARG A 89 4.45 3.28 -26.01
C ARG A 89 3.57 4.40 -25.45
N CYS A 90 2.25 4.30 -25.55
CA CYS A 90 1.35 5.28 -24.95
C CYS A 90 1.56 5.41 -23.43
N VAL A 91 1.75 4.27 -22.75
CA VAL A 91 2.03 4.26 -21.30
C VAL A 91 3.41 4.86 -21.00
N ASP A 92 4.43 4.58 -21.80
CA ASP A 92 5.78 5.13 -21.62
C ASP A 92 5.81 6.66 -21.79
N GLU A 93 5.10 7.20 -22.79
CA GLU A 93 5.01 8.64 -23.03
C GLU A 93 4.30 9.37 -21.88
N GLU A 94 3.21 8.80 -21.37
CA GLU A 94 2.52 9.37 -20.21
C GLU A 94 3.36 9.22 -18.94
N PHE A 95 4.03 8.08 -18.76
CA PHE A 95 4.96 7.88 -17.65
C PHE A 95 6.09 8.91 -17.64
N ALA A 96 6.72 9.15 -18.79
CA ALA A 96 7.80 10.14 -18.90
C ALA A 96 7.35 11.55 -18.50
N TYR A 97 6.13 11.94 -18.90
CA TYR A 97 5.54 13.21 -18.48
C TYR A 97 5.31 13.28 -16.97
N GLN A 98 4.61 12.29 -16.41
CA GLN A 98 4.26 12.26 -14.99
C GLN A 98 5.50 12.15 -14.09
N ASP A 99 6.53 11.41 -14.51
CA ASP A 99 7.81 11.32 -13.80
C ASP A 99 8.59 12.64 -13.85
N GLY A 100 8.53 13.36 -14.97
CA GLY A 100 9.06 14.73 -15.08
C GLY A 100 8.44 15.68 -14.05
N GLU A 101 7.10 15.65 -13.93
CA GLU A 101 6.37 16.43 -12.93
C GLU A 101 6.70 15.99 -11.49
N LEU A 102 6.80 14.69 -11.23
CA LEU A 102 7.20 14.16 -9.93
C LEU A 102 8.57 14.69 -9.51
N ASN A 103 9.55 14.65 -10.40
CA ASN A 103 10.90 15.16 -10.16
C ASN A 103 10.93 16.67 -9.94
N ARG A 104 10.06 17.43 -10.62
CA ARG A 104 9.91 18.87 -10.40
C ARG A 104 9.37 19.17 -9.01
N ILE A 105 8.28 18.52 -8.61
CA ILE A 105 7.64 18.72 -7.30
C ILE A 105 8.55 18.24 -6.17
N TYR A 106 9.19 17.07 -6.30
CA TYR A 106 10.14 16.58 -5.30
C TYR A 106 11.25 17.60 -5.01
N ARG A 107 11.85 18.18 -6.05
CA ARG A 107 12.87 19.24 -5.89
C ARG A 107 12.31 20.48 -5.20
N ALA A 108 11.11 20.91 -5.55
CA ALA A 108 10.44 22.05 -4.91
C ALA A 108 10.18 21.79 -3.41
N ARG A 109 9.71 20.59 -3.04
CA ARG A 109 9.50 20.20 -1.64
C ARG A 109 10.80 20.12 -0.86
N MET A 110 11.82 19.50 -1.43
CA MET A 110 13.16 19.46 -0.82
C MET A 110 13.73 20.87 -0.57
N ALA A 111 13.44 21.84 -1.44
CA ALA A 111 13.87 23.23 -1.26
C ALA A 111 13.04 23.99 -0.21
N ALA A 112 11.76 23.65 -0.04
CA ALA A 112 10.87 24.29 0.93
C ALA A 112 11.10 23.82 2.39
N LEU A 113 11.65 22.62 2.58
CA LEU A 113 11.96 22.08 3.91
C LEU A 113 13.18 22.77 4.52
N LEU A 114 13.00 23.41 5.67
CA LEU A 114 14.05 24.18 6.35
C LEU A 114 15.00 23.27 7.14
N SER A 115 14.50 22.18 7.73
CA SER A 115 15.32 21.26 8.52
C SER A 115 16.11 20.28 7.65
N ALA A 116 17.37 20.03 8.03
CA ALA A 116 18.16 18.95 7.44
C ALA A 116 17.56 17.56 7.73
N LYS A 117 16.94 17.38 8.90
CA LYS A 117 16.28 16.13 9.30
C LYS A 117 15.06 15.83 8.43
N GLU A 118 14.24 16.84 8.16
CA GLU A 118 13.06 16.72 7.28
C GLU A 118 13.47 16.40 5.84
N ARG A 119 14.49 17.11 5.32
CA ARG A 119 15.05 16.84 3.98
C ARG A 119 15.58 15.41 3.86
N SER A 120 16.31 14.92 4.87
CA SER A 120 16.79 13.54 4.92
C SER A 120 15.64 12.53 4.95
N THR A 121 14.59 12.82 5.74
CA THR A 121 13.40 11.96 5.87
C THR A 121 12.63 11.87 4.56
N LEU A 122 12.38 13.00 3.89
CA LEU A 122 11.72 13.03 2.58
C LEU A 122 12.56 12.31 1.51
N GLN A 123 13.88 12.50 1.51
CA GLN A 123 14.78 11.81 0.59
C GLN A 123 14.77 10.30 0.79
N ALA A 124 14.81 9.83 2.04
CA ALA A 124 14.75 8.41 2.36
C ALA A 124 13.39 7.80 1.96
N ALA A 125 12.28 8.49 2.25
CA ALA A 125 10.96 8.07 1.81
C ALA A 125 10.84 7.99 0.28
N GLN A 126 11.45 8.94 -0.45
CA GLN A 126 11.47 8.89 -1.92
C GLN A 126 12.29 7.71 -2.45
N ARG A 127 13.46 7.42 -1.86
CA ARG A 127 14.28 6.26 -2.23
C ARG A 127 13.57 4.93 -1.97
N GLN A 128 12.89 4.82 -0.83
CA GLN A 128 12.09 3.65 -0.49
C GLN A 128 10.96 3.44 -1.50
N TRP A 129 10.25 4.51 -1.84
CA TRP A 129 9.20 4.45 -2.85
C TRP A 129 9.73 3.96 -4.21
N ILE A 130 10.87 4.48 -4.66
CA ILE A 130 11.54 4.02 -5.90
C ILE A 130 11.89 2.53 -5.82
N ALA A 131 12.55 2.10 -4.74
CA ALA A 131 12.92 0.70 -4.56
C ALA A 131 11.69 -0.22 -4.58
N GLN A 132 10.61 0.18 -3.90
CA GLN A 132 9.37 -0.57 -3.85
C GLN A 132 8.75 -0.75 -5.24
N ILE A 133 8.70 0.27 -6.08
CA ILE A 133 8.06 0.15 -7.40
C ILE A 133 8.87 -0.75 -8.33
N TYR A 134 10.20 -0.64 -8.34
CA TYR A 134 11.04 -1.36 -9.30
C TYR A 134 11.40 -2.77 -8.86
N GLN A 135 11.57 -2.99 -7.55
CA GLN A 135 12.07 -4.27 -7.03
C GLN A 135 10.94 -5.19 -6.56
N ASN A 136 9.76 -4.63 -6.22
CA ASN A 136 8.68 -5.39 -5.63
C ASN A 136 7.37 -5.22 -6.39
N ARG A 137 6.69 -4.08 -6.25
CA ARG A 137 5.29 -3.92 -6.67
C ARG A 137 5.07 -3.99 -8.17
N CYS A 138 5.91 -3.30 -8.93
CA CYS A 138 5.86 -3.28 -10.40
C CYS A 138 7.11 -3.96 -10.99
N LYS A 139 7.63 -4.97 -10.28
CA LYS A 139 8.79 -5.75 -10.72
C LYS A 139 8.41 -6.48 -12.00
N LEU A 140 9.22 -6.30 -13.04
CA LEU A 140 9.08 -7.05 -14.26
C LEU A 140 9.84 -8.39 -14.12
N PRO A 141 9.19 -9.55 -14.32
CA PRO A 141 9.88 -10.84 -14.31
C PRO A 141 10.90 -10.95 -15.46
N GLU A 142 11.95 -11.75 -15.29
CA GLU A 142 13.02 -11.91 -16.29
C GLU A 142 12.49 -12.42 -17.64
N GLN A 143 11.49 -13.28 -17.62
CA GLN A 143 10.80 -13.79 -18.81
C GLN A 143 9.37 -13.22 -18.89
N ALA A 144 9.26 -11.91 -19.05
CA ALA A 144 7.96 -11.24 -19.12
C ALA A 144 7.32 -11.33 -20.51
N SER A 145 6.10 -11.88 -20.57
CA SER A 145 5.23 -11.78 -21.74
C SER A 145 4.89 -10.31 -22.06
N PRO A 146 4.45 -9.98 -23.28
CA PRO A 146 3.96 -8.64 -23.60
C PRO A 146 2.91 -8.14 -22.60
N ALA A 147 1.96 -8.99 -22.20
CA ALA A 147 0.94 -8.68 -21.20
C ALA A 147 1.55 -8.25 -19.86
N MET A 148 2.55 -8.98 -19.38
CA MET A 148 3.23 -8.67 -18.13
C MET A 148 4.05 -7.38 -18.22
N ARG A 149 4.65 -7.07 -19.39
CA ARG A 149 5.36 -5.81 -19.62
C ARG A 149 4.42 -4.62 -19.58
N LEU A 150 3.29 -4.71 -20.28
CA LEU A 150 2.27 -3.65 -20.29
C LEU A 150 1.73 -3.41 -18.88
N ASP A 151 1.40 -4.48 -18.15
CA ASP A 151 0.88 -4.37 -16.78
C ASP A 151 1.91 -3.71 -15.84
N ALA A 152 3.17 -4.13 -15.88
CA ALA A 152 4.23 -3.53 -15.08
C ALA A 152 4.44 -2.03 -15.40
N LYS A 153 4.34 -1.64 -16.68
CA LYS A 153 4.41 -0.24 -17.11
C LYS A 153 3.22 0.57 -16.58
N GLN A 154 2.00 0.03 -16.67
CA GLN A 154 0.80 0.67 -16.13
C GLN A 154 0.86 0.82 -14.60
N CYS A 155 1.37 -0.19 -13.90
CA CYS A 155 1.62 -0.15 -12.45
C CYS A 155 2.57 1.00 -12.07
N ARG A 156 3.67 1.17 -12.83
CA ARG A 156 4.63 2.26 -12.59
C ARG A 156 4.00 3.62 -12.82
N LEU A 157 3.30 3.80 -13.93
CA LEU A 157 2.57 5.05 -14.22
C LEU A 157 1.57 5.39 -13.11
N ALA A 158 0.73 4.43 -12.72
CA ALA A 158 -0.27 4.65 -11.67
C ALA A 158 0.37 5.03 -10.33
N THR A 159 1.50 4.40 -9.99
CA THR A 159 2.21 4.65 -8.74
C THR A 159 2.97 5.99 -8.78
N THR A 160 3.51 6.40 -9.93
CA THR A 160 4.11 7.73 -10.14
C THR A 160 3.08 8.83 -9.97
N ILE A 161 1.89 8.70 -10.56
CA ILE A 161 0.79 9.66 -10.38
C ILE A 161 0.41 9.76 -8.90
N SER A 162 0.26 8.62 -8.22
CA SER A 162 -0.07 8.58 -6.79
C SER A 162 0.98 9.29 -5.95
N ARG A 163 2.27 9.10 -6.27
CA ARG A 163 3.38 9.76 -5.58
C ARG A 163 3.46 11.26 -5.86
N LEU A 164 3.20 11.68 -7.10
CA LEU A 164 3.14 13.08 -7.47
C LEU A 164 2.09 13.82 -6.64
N ARG A 165 0.89 13.22 -6.48
CA ARG A 165 -0.14 13.82 -5.64
C ARG A 165 0.25 13.85 -4.16
N GLN A 166 0.83 12.77 -3.62
CA GLN A 166 1.41 12.77 -2.26
C GLN A 166 2.34 13.96 -2.03
N LEU A 167 3.29 14.19 -2.93
CA LEU A 167 4.24 15.29 -2.74
C LEU A 167 3.60 16.68 -2.94
N ASN A 168 2.49 16.78 -3.66
CA ASN A 168 1.77 18.04 -3.82
C ASN A 168 0.89 18.37 -2.62
N ASP A 169 0.45 17.38 -1.86
CA ASP A 169 -0.36 17.56 -0.68
C ASP A 169 0.45 18.23 0.47
N PRO A 170 0.06 19.44 0.92
CA PRO A 170 0.68 20.11 2.05
C PRO A 170 0.61 19.32 3.36
N GLN A 171 -0.44 18.51 3.57
CA GLN A 171 -0.62 17.71 4.78
C GLN A 171 0.29 16.48 4.78
N PHE A 172 0.51 15.81 3.64
CA PHE A 172 1.55 14.79 3.52
C PHE A 172 2.93 15.35 3.88
N VAL A 173 3.29 16.54 3.39
CA VAL A 173 4.57 17.19 3.73
C VAL A 173 4.62 17.54 5.22
N ALA A 174 3.54 18.03 5.81
CA ALA A 174 3.44 18.25 7.25
C ALA A 174 3.51 16.95 8.04
N SER A 175 2.99 15.83 7.52
CA SER A 175 3.08 14.50 8.13
C SER A 175 4.51 13.95 8.11
N ILE A 176 5.37 14.40 7.19
CA ILE A 176 6.81 14.10 7.23
C ILE A 176 7.47 14.78 8.42
N SER A 177 7.01 15.97 8.77
CA SER A 177 7.46 16.73 9.94
C SER A 177 6.77 16.29 11.23
N ALA A 178 5.55 15.75 11.16
CA ALA A 178 4.68 15.56 12.31
C ALA A 178 4.34 14.11 12.66
N ALA A 179 4.42 13.15 11.73
CA ALA A 179 4.17 11.69 11.78
C ALA A 179 3.43 11.04 12.98
N ARG A 180 2.60 11.75 13.75
CA ARG A 180 1.85 11.20 14.87
C ARG A 180 0.67 10.44 14.27
N PRO A 181 0.41 9.18 14.68
CA PRO A 181 -0.91 8.64 14.44
C PRO A 181 -1.94 9.52 15.14
N ILE A 182 -3.11 9.63 14.52
CA ILE A 182 -4.24 10.29 15.13
C ILE A 182 -4.67 9.39 16.29
N THR A 183 -4.50 9.86 17.52
CA THR A 183 -5.10 9.23 18.69
C THR A 183 -6.61 9.34 18.51
N PRO A 184 -7.36 8.24 18.45
CA PRO A 184 -8.78 8.32 18.21
C PRO A 184 -9.43 8.97 19.42
N SER A 185 -10.31 9.93 19.18
CA SER A 185 -11.32 10.29 20.17
C SER A 185 -12.29 9.10 20.21
N PRO A 186 -12.49 8.44 21.37
CA PRO A 186 -13.56 7.46 21.51
C PRO A 186 -14.87 8.09 21.04
N ASP A 187 -15.69 7.33 20.32
CA ASP A 187 -17.03 7.82 19.97
C ASP A 187 -17.75 8.17 21.28
N ALA A 188 -18.14 9.44 21.46
CA ALA A 188 -18.52 10.00 22.77
C ALA A 188 -19.77 9.33 23.38
N GLY A 189 -20.50 8.54 22.58
CA GLY A 189 -21.63 7.71 23.02
C GLY A 189 -21.31 6.21 23.20
N SER A 190 -20.08 5.75 22.96
CA SER A 190 -19.69 4.35 23.03
C SER A 190 -19.15 3.96 24.40
N VAL A 191 -19.81 3.00 25.06
CA VAL A 191 -19.35 2.34 26.30
C VAL A 191 -18.36 1.19 26.00
N ALA A 192 -18.07 0.92 24.74
CA ALA A 192 -17.23 -0.21 24.33
C ALA A 192 -15.76 0.00 24.73
N LYS A 193 -15.14 -1.04 25.28
CA LYS A 193 -13.74 -1.03 25.70
C LYS A 193 -12.82 -0.94 24.48
N VAL A 194 -11.95 0.06 24.50
CA VAL A 194 -10.92 0.27 23.47
C VAL A 194 -9.62 -0.39 23.89
N PHE A 195 -8.93 -1.02 22.95
CA PHE A 195 -7.57 -1.54 23.14
C PHE A 195 -6.64 -0.99 22.07
N THR A 196 -5.43 -0.62 22.48
CA THR A 196 -4.37 -0.17 21.58
C THR A 196 -3.10 -0.93 21.87
N ALA A 197 -2.29 -1.13 20.83
CA ALA A 197 -0.96 -1.67 20.97
C ALA A 197 0.02 -0.90 20.08
N THR A 198 1.24 -0.75 20.58
CA THR A 198 2.35 -0.10 19.90
C THR A 198 3.40 -1.16 19.57
N GLY A 199 4.25 -0.91 18.58
CA GLY A 199 5.36 -1.81 18.26
C GLY A 199 5.72 -1.84 16.79
N LEU A 200 6.95 -2.28 16.54
CA LEU A 200 7.48 -2.58 15.22
C LEU A 200 8.05 -4.01 15.23
N PRO A 201 8.07 -4.69 14.07
CA PRO A 201 8.82 -5.93 13.92
C PRO A 201 10.27 -5.78 14.38
N ASP A 202 10.73 -6.75 15.16
CA ASP A 202 12.13 -6.86 15.58
C ASP A 202 13.05 -7.29 14.41
N ALA A 203 14.33 -7.51 14.70
CA ALA A 203 15.30 -7.96 13.71
C ALA A 203 14.98 -9.34 13.10
N ALA A 204 14.15 -10.15 13.77
CA ALA A 204 13.65 -11.42 13.27
C ALA A 204 12.32 -11.27 12.48
N GLY A 205 11.81 -10.04 12.32
CA GLY A 205 10.54 -9.79 11.64
C GLY A 205 9.32 -10.12 12.49
N GLN A 206 9.44 -10.07 13.83
CA GLN A 206 8.35 -10.44 14.74
C GLN A 206 7.86 -9.25 15.56
N VAL A 207 6.53 -9.14 15.71
CA VAL A 207 5.89 -8.22 16.66
C VAL A 207 4.57 -8.81 17.12
N ALA A 208 4.22 -8.62 18.39
CA ALA A 208 2.96 -9.07 18.95
C ALA A 208 2.14 -7.88 19.47
N PHE A 209 0.86 -7.86 19.15
CA PHE A 209 -0.11 -6.90 19.63
C PHE A 209 -1.15 -7.60 20.51
N SER A 210 -1.30 -7.13 21.75
CA SER A 210 -2.32 -7.61 22.69
C SER A 210 -3.49 -6.64 22.69
N LEU A 211 -4.66 -7.10 22.23
CA LEU A 211 -5.87 -6.29 22.06
C LEU A 211 -7.01 -6.87 22.89
N GLY A 212 -6.80 -7.07 24.19
CA GLY A 212 -7.75 -7.74 25.07
C GLY A 212 -7.65 -9.25 24.99
N ASP A 213 -8.75 -9.94 24.68
CA ASP A 213 -8.80 -11.40 24.48
C ASP A 213 -8.31 -11.86 23.09
N LEU A 214 -7.98 -10.91 22.21
CA LEU A 214 -7.40 -11.15 20.89
C LEU A 214 -5.92 -10.75 20.89
N SER A 215 -5.07 -11.59 20.32
CA SER A 215 -3.68 -11.29 20.04
C SER A 215 -3.38 -11.40 18.55
N LEU A 216 -2.62 -10.45 18.02
CA LEU A 216 -2.10 -10.47 16.66
C LEU A 216 -0.57 -10.62 16.75
N GLN A 217 -0.03 -11.72 16.22
CA GLN A 217 1.40 -11.89 16.06
C GLN A 217 1.76 -11.80 14.60
N VAL A 218 2.63 -10.86 14.26
CA VAL A 218 3.28 -10.79 12.96
C VAL A 218 4.52 -11.68 13.03
N ALA A 219 4.63 -12.60 12.08
CA ALA A 219 5.73 -13.54 11.96
C ALA A 219 6.18 -13.65 10.50
N ASP A 220 7.37 -14.24 10.29
CA ASP A 220 7.99 -14.46 8.98
C ASP A 220 8.05 -13.19 8.13
N ALA A 221 8.15 -12.03 8.78
CA ALA A 221 8.04 -10.74 8.12
C ALA A 221 9.42 -10.31 7.61
N HIS A 222 9.58 -10.23 6.30
CA HIS A 222 10.80 -9.71 5.71
C HIS A 222 10.75 -8.19 5.64
N CYS A 223 11.07 -7.57 6.77
CA CYS A 223 11.09 -6.13 6.94
C CYS A 223 12.41 -5.56 6.43
N ARG A 224 12.33 -4.49 5.64
CA ARG A 224 13.52 -3.70 5.27
C ARG A 224 13.37 -2.34 5.91
N ASP A 225 14.21 -2.02 6.89
CA ASP A 225 14.35 -0.65 7.37
C ASP A 225 15.07 0.16 6.28
N THR A 226 14.46 1.27 5.90
CA THR A 226 14.87 2.08 4.74
C THR A 226 15.09 3.54 5.10
N GLY A 227 15.11 3.88 6.40
CA GLY A 227 15.39 5.24 6.89
C GLY A 227 14.26 6.26 6.65
N GLY A 228 13.05 5.81 6.32
CA GLY A 228 11.86 6.63 6.09
C GLY A 228 10.76 6.40 7.15
N LEU A 229 9.61 7.05 6.97
CA LEU A 229 8.45 7.03 7.89
C LEU A 229 7.63 5.74 7.86
N LEU A 230 7.89 4.85 6.91
CA LEU A 230 7.10 3.65 6.68
C LEU A 230 8.03 2.45 6.70
N LEU A 231 7.66 1.42 7.44
CA LEU A 231 8.31 0.12 7.42
C LEU A 231 7.39 -0.85 6.69
N ARG A 232 7.89 -1.40 5.58
CA ARG A 232 7.17 -2.42 4.81
C ARG A 232 7.81 -3.77 5.04
N CYS A 233 6.99 -4.75 5.40
CA CYS A 233 7.40 -6.15 5.53
C CYS A 233 6.69 -6.98 4.47
N ALA A 234 7.45 -7.64 3.59
CA ALA A 234 6.91 -8.39 2.47
C ALA A 234 7.82 -9.56 2.07
N PRO A 235 7.31 -10.81 2.05
CA PRO A 235 6.01 -11.24 2.58
C PRO A 235 5.94 -11.14 4.13
N ALA A 236 4.74 -11.33 4.69
CA ALA A 236 4.53 -11.46 6.14
C ALA A 236 3.35 -12.40 6.44
N THR A 237 3.32 -12.96 7.65
CA THR A 237 2.20 -13.75 8.16
C THR A 237 1.62 -13.07 9.39
N VAL A 238 0.30 -12.85 9.41
CA VAL A 238 -0.43 -12.40 10.60
C VAL A 238 -1.12 -13.58 11.23
N VAL A 239 -0.70 -13.91 12.44
CA VAL A 239 -1.26 -14.96 13.27
C VAL A 239 -2.25 -14.33 14.24
N VAL A 240 -3.53 -14.65 14.08
CA VAL A 240 -4.60 -14.20 14.98
C VAL A 240 -4.86 -15.30 16.00
N GLN A 241 -4.74 -14.97 17.28
CA GLN A 241 -5.07 -15.85 18.38
C GLN A 241 -6.26 -15.27 19.15
N ARG A 242 -7.30 -16.08 19.32
CA ARG A 242 -8.45 -15.83 20.20
C ARG A 242 -8.61 -17.01 21.16
N GLN A 243 -9.52 -16.89 22.12
CA GLN A 243 -9.90 -18.03 22.97
C GLN A 243 -10.45 -19.21 22.15
N THR A 244 -11.11 -18.93 21.02
CA THR A 244 -11.76 -19.93 20.18
C THR A 244 -10.82 -20.65 19.22
N GLY A 245 -9.58 -20.19 19.06
CA GLY A 245 -8.61 -20.81 18.16
C GLY A 245 -7.53 -19.86 17.63
N LYS A 246 -6.65 -20.44 16.81
CA LYS A 246 -5.52 -19.78 16.15
C LYS A 246 -5.71 -19.83 14.64
N GLN A 247 -5.42 -18.74 13.96
CA GLN A 247 -5.41 -18.70 12.49
C GLN A 247 -4.17 -17.97 11.97
N SER A 248 -3.47 -18.57 11.00
CA SER A 248 -2.40 -17.91 10.25
C SER A 248 -2.95 -17.33 8.95
N ILE A 249 -2.71 -16.05 8.71
CA ILE A 249 -3.16 -15.30 7.55
C ILE A 249 -1.92 -14.81 6.80
N PRO A 250 -1.52 -15.46 5.68
CA PRO A 250 -0.44 -14.94 4.86
C PRO A 250 -0.90 -13.65 4.17
N VAL A 251 -0.05 -12.63 4.22
CA VAL A 251 -0.27 -11.35 3.54
C VAL A 251 0.89 -11.03 2.60
N PRO A 252 0.62 -10.53 1.38
CA PRO A 252 1.69 -10.19 0.43
C PRO A 252 2.57 -9.05 0.92
N SER A 253 2.05 -8.21 1.82
CA SER A 253 2.77 -7.13 2.47
C SER A 253 2.02 -6.68 3.70
N LEU A 254 2.75 -6.17 4.70
CA LEU A 254 2.21 -5.48 5.87
C LEU A 254 3.00 -4.18 6.08
N VAL A 255 2.32 -3.11 6.48
CA VAL A 255 2.88 -1.77 6.60
C VAL A 255 2.76 -1.24 8.02
N PHE A 256 3.84 -0.63 8.51
CA PHE A 256 3.90 0.05 9.80
C PHE A 256 4.37 1.49 9.61
N LEU A 257 3.93 2.41 10.46
CA LEU A 257 4.64 3.69 10.61
C LEU A 257 5.95 3.42 11.35
N ASN A 258 7.07 3.73 10.71
CA ASN A 258 8.41 3.54 11.27
C ASN A 258 8.71 4.60 12.35
N LYS A 259 9.58 4.27 13.31
CA LYS A 259 10.00 5.21 14.34
C LYS A 259 10.76 6.37 13.71
N THR A 260 10.22 7.58 13.82
CA THR A 260 11.08 8.76 13.99
C THR A 260 11.42 8.83 15.46
N ALA A 261 12.69 9.09 15.79
CA ALA A 261 13.28 8.87 17.12
C ALA A 261 12.61 9.61 18.32
N ASP A 262 11.54 10.39 18.08
CA ASP A 262 10.92 11.28 19.07
C ASP A 262 9.41 11.01 19.30
N GLN A 263 8.85 9.88 18.81
CA GLN A 263 7.41 9.59 18.94
C GLN A 263 7.11 8.38 19.81
N GLN A 264 6.85 8.64 21.09
CA GLN A 264 6.42 7.64 22.08
C GLN A 264 4.94 7.24 21.96
N ASP A 265 4.12 8.01 21.23
CA ASP A 265 2.66 7.85 21.20
C ASP A 265 2.12 7.07 19.98
N TYR A 266 2.96 6.28 19.28
CA TYR A 266 2.51 5.59 18.07
C TYR A 266 1.65 4.34 18.36
N VAL A 267 0.37 4.34 17.96
CA VAL A 267 -0.50 3.15 17.97
C VAL A 267 -0.38 2.39 16.64
N ALA A 268 0.09 1.15 16.70
CA ALA A 268 0.22 0.25 15.55
C ALA A 268 -1.05 -0.55 15.29
N ALA A 269 -1.68 -1.04 16.36
CA ALA A 269 -2.88 -1.84 16.29
C ALA A 269 -3.97 -1.28 17.19
N TYR A 270 -5.19 -1.26 16.68
CA TYR A 270 -6.35 -0.69 17.33
C TYR A 270 -7.49 -1.71 17.37
N ARG A 271 -8.19 -1.81 18.50
CA ARG A 271 -9.45 -2.53 18.62
C ARG A 271 -10.52 -1.67 19.26
N GLY A 272 -11.67 -1.57 18.60
CA GLY A 272 -12.84 -0.84 19.10
C GLY A 272 -13.57 -0.04 18.02
N PRO A 273 -14.55 0.78 18.42
CA PRO A 273 -15.22 1.73 17.53
C PRO A 273 -14.32 2.92 17.21
N ILE A 274 -14.38 3.43 15.99
CA ILE A 274 -13.52 4.53 15.54
C ILE A 274 -14.40 5.67 15.06
N ALA A 275 -14.48 6.73 15.87
CA ALA A 275 -15.21 7.93 15.47
C ALA A 275 -14.72 8.43 14.10
N GLN A 276 -15.68 8.90 13.30
CA GLN A 276 -15.36 9.54 12.03
C GLN A 276 -14.39 10.68 12.27
N GLN A 277 -13.24 10.64 11.59
CA GLN A 277 -12.30 11.73 11.61
C GLN A 277 -12.81 12.90 10.76
N GLY A 278 -12.49 14.12 11.20
CA GLY A 278 -12.93 15.36 10.57
C GLY A 278 -12.46 15.53 9.12
N GLU A 279 -12.96 16.58 8.48
CA GLU A 279 -12.73 16.88 7.05
C GLU A 279 -11.27 17.15 6.70
N GLU A 280 -10.41 17.40 7.70
CA GLU A 280 -8.96 17.59 7.56
C GLU A 280 -8.15 16.30 7.76
N SER A 281 -8.81 15.16 7.95
CA SER A 281 -8.11 13.91 8.25
C SER A 281 -7.48 13.26 7.02
N GLU A 282 -6.25 12.80 7.21
CA GLU A 282 -5.45 11.99 6.28
C GLU A 282 -5.85 10.50 6.27
N GLY A 283 -6.94 10.16 6.96
CA GLY A 283 -7.37 8.80 7.19
C GLY A 283 -6.64 8.12 8.36
N LEU A 284 -7.14 6.95 8.73
CA LEU A 284 -6.58 6.12 9.80
C LEU A 284 -5.26 5.51 9.33
N ARG A 285 -4.24 5.50 10.20
CA ARG A 285 -2.88 5.00 9.90
C ARG A 285 -2.43 3.89 10.86
N TYR A 286 -3.32 2.95 11.15
CA TYR A 286 -3.00 1.76 11.93
C TYR A 286 -2.56 0.62 11.01
N THR A 287 -1.54 -0.14 11.42
CA THR A 287 -1.16 -1.40 10.77
C THR A 287 -2.30 -2.41 10.81
N ALA A 288 -3.00 -2.50 11.94
CA ALA A 288 -4.13 -3.40 12.13
C ALA A 288 -5.29 -2.69 12.84
N ILE A 289 -6.50 -2.88 12.33
CA ILE A 289 -7.74 -2.43 12.95
C ILE A 289 -8.62 -3.66 13.19
N VAL A 290 -9.16 -3.77 14.40
CA VAL A 290 -10.05 -4.84 14.84
C VAL A 290 -11.37 -4.21 15.27
N SER A 291 -12.45 -4.51 14.55
CA SER A 291 -13.76 -3.91 14.81
C SER A 291 -14.83 -4.79 14.17
N ASP A 292 -15.99 -4.93 14.81
CA ASP A 292 -17.17 -5.57 14.20
C ASP A 292 -17.78 -4.61 13.17
N ILE A 293 -17.37 -4.75 11.91
CA ILE A 293 -17.77 -3.82 10.84
C ILE A 293 -19.04 -4.27 10.13
N ASN A 294 -19.51 -5.49 10.35
CA ASN A 294 -20.72 -6.03 9.74
C ASN A 294 -21.90 -6.25 10.71
N GLY A 295 -21.66 -6.05 12.01
CA GLY A 295 -22.65 -6.14 13.08
C GLY A 295 -23.03 -7.57 13.46
N ASP A 296 -22.17 -8.56 13.19
CA ASP A 296 -22.44 -9.97 13.50
C ASP A 296 -22.05 -10.40 14.93
N GLY A 297 -21.51 -9.46 15.71
CA GLY A 297 -21.08 -9.68 17.10
C GLY A 297 -19.67 -10.23 17.23
N TYR A 298 -18.94 -10.42 16.13
CA TYR A 298 -17.54 -10.83 16.13
C TYR A 298 -16.66 -9.72 15.54
N ASP A 299 -15.46 -9.53 16.08
CA ASP A 299 -14.54 -8.56 15.48
C ASP A 299 -14.07 -9.05 14.10
N ASP A 300 -14.10 -8.15 13.14
CA ASP A 300 -13.42 -8.28 11.86
C ASP A 300 -12.00 -7.71 11.93
N LEU A 301 -11.18 -8.00 10.91
CA LEU A 301 -9.78 -7.59 10.85
C LEU A 301 -9.49 -6.82 9.56
N LEU A 302 -8.94 -5.61 9.70
CA LEU A 302 -8.43 -4.81 8.60
C LEU A 302 -6.91 -4.68 8.76
N LEU A 303 -6.17 -5.01 7.70
CA LEU A 303 -4.70 -4.95 7.69
C LEU A 303 -4.22 -3.93 6.66
N TRP A 304 -3.33 -3.02 7.06
CA TRP A 304 -2.68 -2.11 6.14
C TRP A 304 -1.66 -2.87 5.28
N THR A 305 -2.12 -3.32 4.12
CA THR A 305 -1.35 -4.19 3.23
C THR A 305 -0.74 -3.45 2.05
N ASP A 306 -1.20 -2.24 1.76
CA ASP A 306 -0.79 -1.51 0.56
C ASP A 306 -0.85 0.02 0.72
N PHE A 307 -0.19 0.73 -0.17
CA PHE A 307 -0.14 2.19 -0.28
C PHE A 307 -0.93 2.71 -1.50
N SER A 308 -1.80 1.85 -2.06
CA SER A 308 -2.65 2.20 -3.22
C SER A 308 -3.85 3.08 -2.84
N GLY A 309 -4.01 3.43 -1.56
CA GLY A 309 -4.87 4.53 -1.17
C GLY A 309 -4.41 5.82 -1.86
N ARG A 310 -5.37 6.63 -2.29
CA ARG A 310 -5.08 7.92 -2.93
C ARG A 310 -4.33 8.81 -1.94
N LEU A 311 -3.30 9.52 -2.41
CA LEU A 311 -2.30 10.21 -1.56
C LEU A 311 -1.49 9.32 -0.61
N GLY A 312 -1.32 8.02 -0.88
CA GLY A 312 -0.51 7.16 -0.02
C GLY A 312 -1.14 6.90 1.35
N ALA A 313 -2.43 7.21 1.48
CA ALA A 313 -3.26 6.71 2.55
C ALA A 313 -3.22 5.17 2.58
N PRO A 314 -3.48 4.57 3.75
CA PRO A 314 -3.52 3.12 3.85
C PRO A 314 -4.58 2.50 2.94
N ALA A 315 -4.16 1.52 2.15
CA ALA A 315 -5.08 0.58 1.51
C ALA A 315 -5.14 -0.69 2.37
N TYR A 316 -6.32 -0.87 2.98
CA TYR A 316 -6.62 -1.99 3.86
C TYR A 316 -7.06 -3.22 3.07
N THR A 317 -6.60 -4.40 3.48
CA THR A 317 -7.26 -5.67 3.17
C THR A 317 -8.23 -6.01 4.30
N TYR A 318 -9.46 -6.36 3.93
CA TYR A 318 -10.56 -6.62 4.86
C TYR A 318 -10.76 -8.12 5.02
N TYR A 319 -10.80 -8.60 6.26
CA TYR A 319 -11.10 -9.96 6.62
C TYR A 319 -12.29 -9.99 7.57
N LEU A 320 -13.40 -10.58 7.11
CA LEU A 320 -14.60 -10.73 7.92
C LEU A 320 -14.53 -12.04 8.70
N PHE A 321 -14.91 -12.03 9.98
CA PHE A 321 -14.97 -13.27 10.75
C PHE A 321 -16.19 -14.09 10.32
N ASP A 322 -15.99 -15.35 9.94
CA ASP A 322 -17.08 -16.29 9.69
C ASP A 322 -17.34 -17.09 10.99
N PRO A 323 -18.45 -16.85 11.71
CA PRO A 323 -18.71 -17.54 12.97
C PRO A 323 -19.00 -19.04 12.80
N LYS A 324 -19.46 -19.47 11.61
CA LYS A 324 -19.70 -20.88 11.32
C LYS A 324 -18.38 -21.60 11.07
N ALA A 325 -17.50 -21.00 10.28
CA ALA A 325 -16.18 -21.56 9.98
C ALA A 325 -15.13 -21.25 11.06
N LYS A 326 -15.46 -20.39 12.03
CA LYS A 326 -14.60 -19.90 13.12
C LYS A 326 -13.26 -19.36 12.63
N ARG A 327 -13.27 -18.63 11.51
CA ARG A 327 -12.08 -18.09 10.86
C ARG A 327 -12.36 -16.78 10.13
N PHE A 328 -11.34 -15.95 10.02
CA PHE A 328 -11.30 -14.78 9.17
C PHE A 328 -11.25 -15.17 7.69
N VAL A 329 -12.12 -14.55 6.89
CA VAL A 329 -12.26 -14.75 5.45
C VAL A 329 -12.06 -13.40 4.75
N LYS A 330 -11.15 -13.36 3.78
CA LYS A 330 -10.88 -12.13 3.01
C LYS A 330 -12.14 -11.71 2.24
N SER A 331 -12.50 -10.42 2.29
CA SER A 331 -13.60 -9.84 1.53
C SER A 331 -13.12 -9.09 0.30
N GLU A 332 -13.20 -9.73 -0.86
CA GLU A 332 -12.90 -9.09 -2.14
C GLU A 332 -13.91 -7.98 -2.48
N LYS A 333 -15.17 -8.13 -2.04
CA LYS A 333 -16.22 -7.12 -2.23
C LYS A 333 -15.87 -5.81 -1.52
N LEU A 334 -15.41 -5.88 -0.28
CA LEU A 334 -14.94 -4.70 0.46
C LEU A 334 -13.70 -4.10 -0.21
N ALA A 335 -12.71 -4.93 -0.56
CA ALA A 335 -11.51 -4.47 -1.26
C ALA A 335 -11.83 -3.75 -2.58
N GLN A 336 -12.87 -4.19 -3.30
CA GLN A 336 -13.35 -3.52 -4.51
C GLN A 336 -14.11 -2.22 -4.19
N ALA A 337 -15.00 -2.23 -3.20
CA ALA A 337 -15.82 -1.08 -2.83
C ALA A 337 -15.03 0.07 -2.21
N THR A 338 -13.91 -0.22 -1.55
CA THR A 338 -13.03 0.78 -0.92
C THR A 338 -11.82 1.14 -1.78
N ARG A 339 -11.75 0.61 -3.00
CA ARG A 339 -10.63 0.84 -3.92
C ARG A 339 -10.47 2.33 -4.23
N GLY A 340 -9.28 2.87 -3.96
CA GLY A 340 -8.98 4.28 -4.17
C GLY A 340 -9.58 5.24 -3.12
N LEU A 341 -10.16 4.70 -2.05
CA LEU A 341 -10.70 5.46 -0.92
C LEU A 341 -9.78 5.32 0.31
N ALA A 342 -9.71 6.36 1.13
CA ALA A 342 -8.99 6.35 2.42
C ALA A 342 -9.99 6.17 3.56
N LEU A 343 -9.80 5.16 4.42
CA LEU A 343 -10.65 4.95 5.59
C LEU A 343 -10.43 6.06 6.62
N SER A 344 -11.50 6.71 7.07
CA SER A 344 -11.46 7.80 8.06
C SER A 344 -12.32 7.53 9.30
N GLY A 345 -13.10 6.46 9.33
CA GLY A 345 -13.86 6.09 10.52
C GLY A 345 -14.68 4.83 10.35
N ILE A 346 -15.10 4.26 11.48
CA ILE A 346 -15.93 3.08 11.61
C ILE A 346 -16.92 3.32 12.76
N SER A 347 -18.20 3.53 12.44
CA SER A 347 -19.27 3.64 13.43
C SER A 347 -20.32 2.57 13.18
N GLY A 348 -20.42 1.60 14.10
CA GLY A 348 -21.21 0.39 13.90
C GLY A 348 -20.86 -0.29 12.59
N THR A 349 -21.87 -0.55 11.76
CA THR A 349 -21.71 -1.19 10.45
C THR A 349 -21.38 -0.24 9.30
N THR A 350 -21.04 1.01 9.63
CA THR A 350 -20.79 2.08 8.67
C THR A 350 -19.32 2.45 8.60
N LEU A 351 -18.76 2.37 7.39
CA LEU A 351 -17.42 2.84 7.06
C LEU A 351 -17.51 4.25 6.48
N TYR A 352 -16.72 5.16 7.03
CA TYR A 352 -16.51 6.51 6.49
C TYR A 352 -15.20 6.53 5.74
N LEU A 353 -15.25 6.93 4.47
CA LEU A 353 -14.08 6.97 3.62
C LEU A 353 -13.99 8.30 2.88
N TRP A 354 -12.78 8.76 2.63
CA TRP A 354 -12.51 9.90 1.76
C TRP A 354 -12.13 9.42 0.37
N SER A 355 -12.80 9.97 -0.63
CA SER A 355 -12.31 10.07 -2.00
C SER A 355 -11.81 11.49 -2.21
N GLU A 356 -10.87 11.68 -3.13
CA GLU A 356 -10.40 13.01 -3.50
C GLU A 356 -10.62 13.25 -4.97
N GLU A 357 -11.08 14.44 -5.32
CA GLU A 357 -11.41 14.87 -6.67
C GLU A 357 -10.64 16.18 -6.96
N GLY A 358 -9.59 16.12 -7.78
CA GLY A 358 -8.77 17.30 -8.07
C GLY A 358 -7.89 17.76 -6.90
N GLN A 359 -7.50 19.04 -6.90
CA GLN A 359 -6.55 19.62 -5.94
C GLN A 359 -7.21 20.17 -4.66
N CYS A 360 -8.51 20.47 -4.71
CA CYS A 360 -9.23 21.08 -3.60
C CYS A 360 -10.67 20.57 -3.44
N LYS A 361 -11.08 19.47 -4.08
CA LYS A 361 -12.37 18.81 -3.76
C LYS A 361 -12.14 17.46 -3.11
N ARG A 362 -12.91 17.16 -2.07
CA ARG A 362 -12.91 15.85 -1.40
C ARG A 362 -14.33 15.32 -1.33
N THR A 363 -14.52 14.07 -1.68
CA THR A 363 -15.83 13.40 -1.59
C THR A 363 -15.82 12.43 -0.43
N MET A 364 -16.57 12.73 0.62
CA MET A 364 -16.87 11.75 1.66
C MET A 364 -17.77 10.67 1.08
N VAL A 365 -17.41 9.41 1.26
CA VAL A 365 -18.16 8.24 0.86
C VAL A 365 -18.52 7.45 2.11
N THR A 366 -19.80 7.14 2.26
CA THR A 366 -20.29 6.30 3.34
C THR A 366 -20.69 4.94 2.79
N LEU A 367 -20.11 3.88 3.32
CA LEU A 367 -20.47 2.49 2.99
C LEU A 367 -21.12 1.84 4.21
N ALA A 368 -22.30 1.27 4.04
CA ALA A 368 -22.92 0.39 5.03
C ALA A 368 -22.60 -1.06 4.67
N LEU A 369 -22.21 -1.86 5.66
CA LEU A 369 -21.94 -3.28 5.48
C LEU A 369 -23.02 -4.11 6.18
N HIS A 370 -23.70 -4.95 5.41
CA HIS A 370 -24.65 -5.93 5.95
C HIS A 370 -24.19 -7.33 5.58
N GLY A 371 -23.83 -8.12 6.59
CA GLY A 371 -23.16 -9.41 6.40
C GLY A 371 -21.84 -9.23 5.64
N THR A 372 -21.76 -9.72 4.41
CA THR A 372 -20.52 -9.66 3.61
C THR A 372 -20.55 -8.67 2.45
N THR A 373 -21.67 -7.95 2.27
CA THR A 373 -21.87 -7.11 1.08
C THR A 373 -21.88 -5.63 1.46
N PRO A 374 -20.88 -4.85 0.99
CA PRO A 374 -20.88 -3.40 1.17
C PRO A 374 -21.88 -2.74 0.22
N THR A 375 -22.58 -1.74 0.72
CA THR A 375 -23.52 -0.90 -0.03
C THR A 375 -23.13 0.56 0.14
N ARG A 376 -23.08 1.33 -0.95
CA ARG A 376 -22.82 2.77 -0.87
C ARG A 376 -24.10 3.45 -0.41
N HIS A 377 -24.05 4.05 0.77
CA HIS A 377 -25.19 4.73 1.38
C HIS A 377 -25.29 6.19 0.93
N SER A 378 -24.17 6.91 0.91
CA SER A 378 -24.14 8.31 0.48
C SER A 378 -22.75 8.73 -0.03
N SER A 379 -22.72 9.87 -0.73
CA SER A 379 -21.50 10.59 -1.00
C SER A 379 -21.74 12.10 -0.93
N LYS A 380 -20.85 12.83 -0.25
CA LYS A 380 -20.89 14.30 -0.13
C LYS A 380 -19.57 14.89 -0.60
N THR A 381 -19.61 15.70 -1.65
CA THR A 381 -18.43 16.44 -2.13
C THR A 381 -18.32 17.76 -1.38
N LEU A 382 -17.12 18.03 -0.88
CA LEU A 382 -16.69 19.25 -0.24
C LEU A 382 -15.73 19.95 -1.19
N ASP A 383 -15.96 21.24 -1.40
CA ASP A 383 -15.11 22.10 -2.22
C ASP A 383 -14.35 23.05 -1.30
N PHE A 384 -13.03 22.94 -1.31
CA PHE A 384 -12.10 23.75 -0.53
C PHE A 384 -11.37 24.78 -1.42
N CYS A 385 -11.87 25.00 -2.64
CA CYS A 385 -11.29 25.97 -3.56
C CYS A 385 -11.83 27.41 -3.36
N GLU A 386 -12.76 27.64 -2.42
CA GLU A 386 -13.40 28.94 -2.15
C GLU A 386 -12.73 29.72 -1.01
#